data_AF-A0AAE1X2H5-F1
#
_entry.id   AF-A0AAE1X2H5-F1
#
_cell.length_a   1.000
_cell.length_b   1.000
_cell.length_c   1.000
_cell.angle_alpha   90.00
_cell.angle_beta   90.00
_cell.angle_gamma   90.00
#
_symmetry.space_group_name_H-M   'P 1'
#
loop_
_entity.id
_entity.type
_entity.pdbx_description
1 polymer ?
#
loop_
_entity_poly.entity_id
_entity_poly.type
_entity_poly.pdbx_seq_one_letter_code
_entity_poly.pdbx_strand_id
1 'polypeptide(L)'
;MLLVETEGSYTNQITLDSLDVHVGQSYSVLVTADQYPADYYIVATPKCVNVTKPNAIAAVALLHYDNSTTPANGPLPNGPDPFDIDFSLDQARATTLNMTTGGARPNPQGSFNVTNVTLSQTFVLRGSFAVIDGNPRYTVNNVTYVTPSTPLKLADQFLNGSGVYELDAFPVHSSLPAPVNGTFVVSGTHHKGLELVFKNDLDMIDSWHLDGFGFFVVGEWTPEVRSTTYNIYDPIVRSTVQVYPRGWTAVYVYLDNPGMWNLRSQNLRRWYLGQELYIRVYDPDPNPVKERSPPNNLLYCGAVQAPPPPPPSPPPPPSLPPPSPPPPKAAPVPAPPVPVPTPPSSAAVKTSHIGWLHVVISCSFVLLSSWVQINAS
;
A
#
# COMPACT_ATOMS: atom_id res chain seq x y z
N MET A 1 5.02 -8.58 21.89
CA MET A 1 4.97 -7.39 21.00
C MET A 1 3.65 -6.66 21.20
N LEU A 2 3.61 -5.33 21.25
CA LEU A 2 2.36 -4.56 21.28
C LEU A 2 2.11 -3.97 19.89
N LEU A 3 1.04 -4.41 19.22
CA LEU A 3 0.65 -3.90 17.90
C LEU A 3 0.04 -2.49 18.04
N VAL A 4 0.64 -1.50 17.37
CA VAL A 4 0.23 -0.08 17.48
C VAL A 4 -0.21 0.55 16.17
N GLU A 5 0.25 0.04 15.02
CA GLU A 5 -0.10 0.59 13.71
C GLU A 5 0.05 -0.46 12.60
N THR A 6 -0.75 -0.32 11.54
CA THR A 6 -0.60 -1.06 10.28
C THR A 6 -0.97 -0.18 9.09
N GLU A 7 -0.14 -0.20 8.05
CA GLU A 7 -0.32 0.54 6.78
C GLU A 7 -0.74 2.02 6.94
N GLY A 8 -0.14 2.73 7.88
CA GLY A 8 -0.37 4.12 8.22
C GLY A 8 -1.54 4.38 9.20
N SER A 9 -2.17 3.32 9.71
CA SER A 9 -3.38 3.40 10.53
C SER A 9 -3.15 2.88 11.95
N TYR A 10 -3.47 3.70 12.95
CA TYR A 10 -3.34 3.30 14.35
C TYR A 10 -4.36 2.24 14.73
N THR A 11 -3.91 1.17 15.37
CA THR A 11 -4.76 0.05 15.78
C THR A 11 -5.22 0.22 17.21
N ASN A 12 -6.35 -0.39 17.56
CA ASN A 12 -6.60 -0.73 18.96
C ASN A 12 -5.48 -1.66 19.40
N GLN A 13 -4.79 -1.26 20.47
CA GLN A 13 -3.53 -1.89 20.82
C GLN A 13 -3.78 -3.27 21.40
N ILE A 14 -3.17 -4.29 20.79
CA ILE A 14 -3.24 -5.68 21.23
C ILE A 14 -1.84 -6.22 21.44
N THR A 15 -1.67 -7.02 22.50
CA THR A 15 -0.40 -7.70 22.75
C THR A 15 -0.41 -9.03 22.01
N LEU A 16 0.66 -9.28 21.26
CA LEU A 16 0.88 -10.44 20.42
C LEU A 16 2.21 -11.07 20.76
N ASP A 17 2.22 -12.39 20.94
CA ASP A 17 3.44 -13.18 20.97
C ASP A 17 3.98 -13.38 19.55
N SER A 18 3.08 -13.31 18.57
CA SER A 18 3.27 -13.76 17.20
C SER A 18 2.45 -12.88 16.23
N LEU A 19 3.04 -12.46 15.10
CA LEU A 19 2.38 -11.59 14.11
C LEU A 19 2.49 -12.11 12.67
N ASP A 20 1.39 -12.51 12.04
CA ASP A 20 1.32 -12.81 10.59
C ASP A 20 1.38 -11.52 9.75
N VAL A 21 2.28 -11.47 8.77
CA VAL A 21 2.50 -10.33 7.86
C VAL A 21 2.49 -10.81 6.41
N HIS A 22 1.62 -10.25 5.59
CA HIS A 22 1.46 -10.67 4.20
C HIS A 22 2.22 -9.75 3.24
N VAL A 23 2.52 -10.23 2.03
CA VAL A 23 3.29 -9.47 1.04
C VAL A 23 2.56 -8.16 0.73
N GLY A 24 3.28 -7.04 0.85
CA GLY A 24 2.73 -5.69 0.68
C GLY A 24 2.19 -5.04 1.96
N GLN A 25 2.04 -5.79 3.06
CA GLN A 25 1.64 -5.23 4.35
C GLN A 25 2.82 -4.65 5.12
N SER A 26 2.51 -3.68 5.98
CA SER A 26 3.42 -3.12 6.96
C SER A 26 2.74 -3.00 8.32
N TYR A 27 3.54 -3.17 9.37
CA TYR A 27 3.11 -3.11 10.76
C TYR A 27 4.15 -2.40 11.60
N SER A 28 3.69 -1.74 12.64
CA SER A 28 4.51 -1.22 13.73
C SER A 28 4.15 -1.91 15.02
N VAL A 29 5.18 -2.42 15.70
CA VAL A 29 5.05 -2.98 17.05
C VAL A 29 5.99 -2.29 18.02
N LEU A 30 5.56 -2.22 19.28
CA LEU A 30 6.44 -1.88 20.40
C LEU A 30 6.90 -3.16 21.09
N VAL A 31 8.18 -3.21 21.40
CA VAL A 31 8.78 -4.29 22.21
C VAL A 31 9.35 -3.67 23.47
N THR A 32 8.97 -4.24 24.61
CA THR A 32 9.57 -3.91 25.91
C THR A 32 10.75 -4.84 26.13
N ALA A 33 11.95 -4.28 26.28
CA ALA A 33 13.17 -5.04 26.55
C ALA A 33 13.34 -5.26 28.07
N ASP A 34 12.47 -6.08 28.67
CA ASP A 34 12.36 -6.28 30.13
C ASP A 34 12.97 -7.59 30.64
N GLN A 35 13.51 -8.42 29.74
CA GLN A 35 14.17 -9.67 30.09
C GLN A 35 15.61 -9.49 30.61
N TYR A 36 16.21 -10.59 31.09
CA TYR A 36 17.61 -10.60 31.56
C TYR A 36 18.58 -10.12 30.44
N PRO A 37 19.69 -9.43 30.76
CA PRO A 37 20.71 -9.03 29.78
C PRO A 37 21.33 -10.20 29.00
N ALA A 38 20.72 -10.53 27.85
CA ALA A 38 21.11 -11.59 26.93
C ALA A 38 20.69 -11.24 25.49
N ASP A 39 21.15 -12.03 24.52
CA ASP A 39 20.67 -11.94 23.14
C ASP A 39 19.47 -12.87 22.94
N TYR A 40 18.50 -12.43 22.14
CA TYR A 40 17.26 -13.18 21.89
C TYR A 40 17.04 -13.43 20.40
N TYR A 41 16.50 -14.60 20.05
CA TYR A 41 16.15 -14.91 18.66
C TYR A 41 14.88 -14.16 18.23
N ILE A 42 14.96 -13.53 17.07
CA ILE A 42 13.80 -13.08 16.28
C ILE A 42 13.67 -14.07 15.12
N VAL A 43 12.50 -14.69 14.98
CA VAL A 43 12.28 -15.73 13.97
C VAL A 43 11.13 -15.35 13.08
N ALA A 44 11.32 -15.56 11.77
CA ALA A 44 10.28 -15.45 10.78
C ALA A 44 10.21 -16.71 9.92
N THR A 45 9.01 -17.24 9.73
CA THR A 45 8.75 -18.43 8.91
C THR A 45 7.60 -18.17 7.94
N PRO A 46 7.62 -18.77 6.74
CA PRO A 46 6.56 -18.59 5.77
C PRO A 46 5.31 -19.37 6.16
N LYS A 47 4.15 -18.83 5.77
CA LYS A 47 2.83 -19.41 6.03
C LYS A 47 2.27 -20.15 4.81
N CYS A 48 1.51 -21.21 5.05
CA CYS A 48 0.92 -22.09 4.04
C CYS A 48 1.93 -22.67 3.02
N VAL A 49 3.16 -22.93 3.46
CA VAL A 49 4.18 -23.59 2.65
C VAL A 49 4.46 -24.96 3.23
N ASN A 50 4.28 -25.99 2.39
CA ASN A 50 4.64 -27.34 2.79
C ASN A 50 6.15 -27.53 2.63
N VAL A 51 6.85 -27.59 3.76
CA VAL A 51 8.27 -27.87 3.79
C VAL A 51 8.57 -29.06 4.67
N THR A 52 9.38 -29.96 4.12
CA THR A 52 9.86 -31.16 4.81
C THR A 52 10.75 -30.84 6.03
N LYS A 53 11.31 -29.62 6.10
CA LYS A 53 12.05 -29.10 7.25
C LYS A 53 11.66 -27.62 7.49
N PRO A 54 10.77 -27.32 8.44
CA PRO A 54 10.30 -25.96 8.73
C PRO A 54 11.45 -24.98 9.00
N ASN A 55 12.45 -25.41 9.77
CA ASN A 55 13.60 -24.59 10.13
C ASN A 55 14.56 -24.32 8.96
N ALA A 56 14.44 -25.01 7.82
CA ALA A 56 15.34 -24.84 6.69
C ALA A 56 15.09 -23.54 5.90
N ILE A 57 13.92 -22.91 6.11
CA ILE A 57 13.53 -21.65 5.44
C ILE A 57 13.17 -20.56 6.45
N ALA A 58 13.46 -20.78 7.73
CA ALA A 58 13.30 -19.78 8.76
C ALA A 58 14.37 -18.68 8.58
N ALA A 59 13.94 -17.42 8.59
CA ALA A 59 14.85 -16.29 8.76
C ALA A 59 15.03 -16.06 10.27
N VAL A 60 16.28 -15.95 10.71
CA VAL A 60 16.63 -15.74 12.12
C VAL A 60 17.49 -14.50 12.24
N ALA A 61 17.09 -13.60 13.13
CA ALA A 61 17.85 -12.44 13.55
C ALA A 61 18.07 -12.48 15.07
N LEU A 62 18.94 -11.60 15.57
CA LEU A 62 19.24 -11.47 16.99
C LEU A 62 18.81 -10.09 17.49
N LEU A 63 18.04 -10.06 18.56
CA LEU A 63 17.83 -8.89 19.40
C LEU A 63 18.93 -8.88 20.46
N HIS A 64 19.97 -8.08 20.24
CA HIS A 64 21.09 -7.90 21.17
C HIS A 64 20.78 -6.79 22.15
N TYR A 65 20.84 -7.08 23.45
CA TYR A 65 20.79 -6.04 24.48
C TYR A 65 22.19 -5.43 24.63
N ASP A 66 22.31 -4.10 24.71
CA ASP A 66 23.62 -3.42 24.75
C ASP A 66 24.53 -3.88 25.91
N ASN A 67 23.94 -4.35 27.01
CA ASN A 67 24.65 -4.89 28.17
C ASN A 67 24.71 -6.43 28.20
N SER A 68 24.37 -7.09 27.11
CA SER A 68 24.41 -8.54 26.98
C SER A 68 25.85 -9.05 26.87
N THR A 69 26.18 -10.03 27.71
CA THR A 69 27.38 -10.86 27.55
C THR A 69 27.02 -12.33 27.24
N THR A 70 25.73 -12.61 27.08
CA THR A 70 25.21 -13.97 26.95
C THR A 70 24.61 -14.12 25.55
N PRO A 71 25.22 -14.89 24.65
CA PRO A 71 24.67 -15.10 23.33
C PRO A 71 23.33 -15.84 23.41
N ALA A 72 22.52 -15.71 22.35
CA ALA A 72 21.26 -16.43 22.24
C ALA A 72 21.53 -17.94 22.28
N ASN A 73 20.92 -18.61 23.24
CA ASN A 73 21.14 -20.03 23.52
C ASN A 73 19.81 -20.77 23.57
N GLY A 74 19.83 -22.06 23.20
CA GLY A 74 18.63 -22.91 23.15
C GLY A 74 18.05 -23.05 21.74
N PRO A 75 16.91 -23.78 21.61
CA PRO A 75 16.21 -23.93 20.34
C PRO A 75 15.60 -22.61 19.89
N LEU A 76 15.35 -22.48 18.57
CA LEU A 76 14.56 -21.37 18.05
C LEU A 76 13.15 -21.39 18.68
N PRO A 77 12.55 -20.23 18.98
CA PRO A 77 11.18 -20.16 19.47
C PRO A 77 10.22 -20.83 18.46
N ASN A 78 9.25 -21.57 18.99
CA ASN A 78 8.21 -22.17 18.17
C ASN A 78 7.17 -21.11 17.80
N GLY A 79 6.90 -20.97 16.50
CA GLY A 79 5.81 -20.16 16.00
C GLY A 79 4.47 -20.88 15.96
N PRO A 80 3.40 -20.16 15.57
CA PRO A 80 2.13 -20.77 15.20
C PRO A 80 2.32 -21.81 14.09
N ASP A 81 1.40 -22.78 14.00
CA ASP A 81 1.40 -23.74 12.89
C ASP A 81 1.24 -22.98 11.55
N PRO A 82 2.16 -23.16 10.58
CA PRO A 82 2.08 -22.52 9.27
C PRO A 82 0.78 -22.80 8.49
N PHE A 83 0.02 -23.83 8.87
CA PHE A 83 -1.27 -24.18 8.25
C PHE A 83 -2.49 -23.82 9.12
N ASP A 84 -2.28 -23.26 10.30
CA ASP A 84 -3.36 -22.72 11.13
C ASP A 84 -3.85 -21.38 10.56
N ILE A 85 -4.87 -21.49 9.71
CA ILE A 85 -5.58 -20.35 9.12
C ILE A 85 -6.44 -19.63 10.16
N ASP A 86 -6.94 -20.34 11.17
CA ASP A 86 -7.81 -19.75 12.19
C ASP A 86 -7.02 -18.74 13.03
N PHE A 87 -5.78 -19.05 13.43
CA PHE A 87 -4.86 -18.08 14.05
C PHE A 87 -4.73 -16.78 13.22
N SER A 88 -4.60 -16.97 11.91
CA SER A 88 -4.42 -15.92 10.91
C SER A 88 -5.65 -15.04 10.75
N LEU A 89 -6.84 -15.65 10.80
CA LEU A 89 -8.12 -14.98 10.75
C LEU A 89 -8.42 -14.25 12.05
N ASP A 90 -8.13 -14.87 13.19
CA ASP A 90 -8.34 -14.27 14.50
C ASP A 90 -7.44 -13.05 14.70
N GLN A 91 -6.18 -13.09 14.26
CA GLN A 91 -5.33 -11.91 14.24
C GLN A 91 -5.92 -10.79 13.36
N ALA A 92 -6.37 -11.14 12.15
CA ALA A 92 -6.95 -10.17 11.23
C ALA A 92 -8.22 -9.51 11.81
N ARG A 93 -9.09 -10.30 12.46
CA ARG A 93 -10.31 -9.82 13.12
C ARG A 93 -10.03 -9.01 14.40
N ALA A 94 -9.01 -9.39 15.17
CA ALA A 94 -8.60 -8.66 16.37
C ALA A 94 -7.92 -7.32 16.06
N THR A 95 -7.38 -7.16 14.85
CA THR A 95 -6.76 -5.91 14.41
C THR A 95 -7.85 -4.92 13.96
N THR A 96 -8.30 -4.07 14.88
CA THR A 96 -9.31 -3.03 14.59
C THR A 96 -8.74 -1.61 14.67
N LEU A 97 -9.42 -0.66 14.03
CA LEU A 97 -9.00 0.73 13.97
C LEU A 97 -9.21 1.42 15.33
N ASN A 98 -8.21 2.17 15.81
CA ASN A 98 -8.41 3.01 16.99
C ASN A 98 -9.12 4.31 16.63
N MET A 99 -10.45 4.30 16.74
CA MET A 99 -11.34 5.43 16.42
C MET A 99 -11.16 6.66 17.32
N THR A 100 -10.32 6.58 18.36
CA THR A 100 -10.04 7.70 19.28
C THR A 100 -8.69 8.38 19.02
N THR A 101 -7.85 7.79 18.17
CA THR A 101 -6.52 8.33 17.85
C THR A 101 -6.60 9.49 16.85
N GLY A 102 -5.76 10.51 17.02
CA GLY A 102 -5.72 11.67 16.12
C GLY A 102 -6.53 12.90 16.58
N GLY A 103 -6.62 13.15 17.89
CA GLY A 103 -7.26 14.35 18.46
C GLY A 103 -6.82 15.68 17.82
N ALA A 104 -7.75 16.64 17.78
CA ALA A 104 -7.65 18.02 17.27
C ALA A 104 -7.08 18.20 15.84
N ARG A 105 -7.25 17.22 14.94
CA ARG A 105 -7.21 17.48 13.49
C ARG A 105 -8.63 17.85 13.02
N PRO A 106 -8.79 18.73 12.01
CA PRO A 106 -10.10 19.06 11.46
C PRO A 106 -10.90 17.81 11.04
N ASN A 107 -10.21 16.76 10.59
CA ASN A 107 -10.72 15.41 10.40
C ASN A 107 -9.88 14.43 11.26
N PRO A 108 -10.40 13.95 12.41
CA PRO A 108 -9.78 12.87 13.18
C PRO A 108 -9.50 11.63 12.30
N GLN A 109 -8.40 10.90 12.54
CA GLN A 109 -8.28 9.54 11.99
C GLN A 109 -9.41 8.70 12.59
N GLY A 110 -10.29 8.17 11.74
CA GLY A 110 -11.53 7.49 12.16
C GLY A 110 -12.80 8.34 12.07
N SER A 111 -12.77 9.58 11.58
CA SER A 111 -14.00 10.36 11.33
C SER A 111 -14.84 9.82 10.16
N PHE A 112 -14.24 8.99 9.31
CA PHE A 112 -14.95 8.29 8.24
C PHE A 112 -15.55 7.00 8.79
N ASN A 113 -16.87 7.04 9.05
CA ASN A 113 -17.62 5.88 9.52
C ASN A 113 -18.19 5.12 8.30
N VAL A 114 -17.79 3.85 8.13
CA VAL A 114 -18.32 3.00 7.06
C VAL A 114 -19.73 2.47 7.29
N THR A 115 -20.28 2.59 8.51
CA THR A 115 -21.63 2.13 8.86
C THR A 115 -22.70 2.69 7.93
N ASN A 116 -22.55 3.94 7.48
CA ASN A 116 -23.53 4.64 6.65
C ASN A 116 -23.06 4.90 5.21
N VAL A 117 -22.01 4.22 4.75
CA VAL A 117 -21.52 4.40 3.38
C VAL A 117 -22.50 3.77 2.40
N THR A 118 -23.10 4.59 1.55
CA THR A 118 -23.87 4.08 0.41
C THR A 118 -22.91 3.57 -0.65
N LEU A 119 -22.92 2.26 -0.84
CA LEU A 119 -22.15 1.62 -1.90
C LEU A 119 -22.83 1.88 -3.24
N SER A 120 -22.05 2.40 -4.18
CA SER A 120 -22.49 2.59 -5.56
C SER A 120 -22.44 1.31 -6.38
N GLN A 121 -21.51 0.42 -6.03
CA GLN A 121 -21.24 -0.80 -6.79
C GLN A 121 -20.54 -1.84 -5.93
N THR A 122 -20.65 -3.10 -6.32
CA THR A 122 -19.94 -4.24 -5.73
C THR A 122 -19.18 -4.97 -6.82
N PHE A 123 -17.90 -5.25 -6.63
CA PHE A 123 -17.13 -6.12 -7.51
C PHE A 123 -16.85 -7.45 -6.81
N VAL A 124 -17.15 -8.56 -7.48
CA VAL A 124 -16.76 -9.90 -7.05
C VAL A 124 -15.62 -10.35 -7.94
N LEU A 125 -14.40 -10.30 -7.41
CA LEU A 125 -13.15 -10.49 -8.13
C LEU A 125 -12.57 -11.87 -7.80
N ARG A 126 -12.75 -12.82 -8.72
CA ARG A 126 -12.29 -14.20 -8.58
C ARG A 126 -10.90 -14.37 -9.18
N GLY A 127 -9.90 -14.50 -8.32
CA GLY A 127 -8.55 -14.90 -8.69
C GLY A 127 -8.48 -16.38 -9.02
N SER A 128 -7.97 -16.73 -10.21
CA SER A 128 -7.83 -18.12 -10.66
C SER A 128 -6.59 -18.31 -11.55
N PHE A 129 -6.33 -19.56 -11.91
CA PHE A 129 -5.29 -19.95 -12.88
C PHE A 129 -5.94 -20.42 -14.18
N ALA A 130 -5.34 -20.08 -15.31
CA ALA A 130 -5.77 -20.51 -16.63
C ALA A 130 -4.57 -20.83 -17.53
N VAL A 131 -4.81 -21.58 -18.59
CA VAL A 131 -3.88 -21.74 -19.70
C VAL A 131 -4.51 -21.12 -20.94
N ILE A 132 -3.87 -20.10 -21.50
CA ILE A 132 -4.34 -19.40 -22.70
C ILE A 132 -3.25 -19.55 -23.75
N ASP A 133 -3.61 -20.13 -24.90
CA ASP A 133 -2.69 -20.42 -26.00
C ASP A 133 -1.44 -21.20 -25.56
N GLY A 134 -1.63 -22.18 -24.66
CA GLY A 134 -0.54 -22.99 -24.09
C GLY A 134 0.30 -22.31 -23.02
N ASN A 135 0.03 -21.04 -22.69
CA ASN A 135 0.79 -20.28 -21.69
C ASN A 135 0.05 -20.23 -20.34
N PRO A 136 0.72 -20.51 -19.21
CA PRO A 136 0.13 -20.37 -17.89
C PRO A 136 -0.11 -18.89 -17.56
N ARG A 137 -1.31 -18.57 -17.09
CA ARG A 137 -1.76 -17.23 -16.73
C ARG A 137 -2.48 -17.24 -15.39
N TYR A 138 -2.41 -16.12 -14.68
CA TYR A 138 -3.35 -15.85 -13.60
C TYR A 138 -4.40 -14.87 -14.11
N THR A 139 -5.63 -15.03 -13.62
CA THR A 139 -6.77 -14.26 -14.10
C THR A 139 -7.57 -13.67 -12.95
N VAL A 140 -8.30 -12.61 -13.26
CA VAL A 140 -9.37 -12.06 -12.44
C VAL A 140 -10.64 -12.21 -13.25
N ASN A 141 -11.60 -12.99 -12.77
CA ASN A 141 -12.85 -13.26 -13.48
C ASN A 141 -12.65 -13.78 -14.92
N ASN A 142 -11.65 -14.65 -15.12
CA ASN A 142 -11.25 -15.18 -16.43
C ASN A 142 -10.69 -14.13 -17.40
N VAL A 143 -10.25 -12.96 -16.92
CA VAL A 143 -9.47 -12.01 -17.69
C VAL A 143 -8.03 -12.04 -17.17
N THR A 144 -7.07 -12.26 -18.06
CA THR A 144 -5.65 -11.99 -17.76
C THR A 144 -5.28 -10.64 -18.36
N TYR A 145 -4.77 -9.75 -17.52
CA TYR A 145 -4.40 -8.40 -17.94
C TYR A 145 -3.21 -8.44 -18.88
N VAL A 146 -3.32 -7.71 -19.98
CA VAL A 146 -2.21 -7.45 -20.90
C VAL A 146 -1.80 -6.00 -20.76
N THR A 147 -0.53 -5.75 -20.46
CA THR A 147 0.01 -4.39 -20.42
C THR A 147 0.06 -3.80 -21.84
N PRO A 148 -0.69 -2.72 -22.12
CA PRO A 148 -0.65 -2.07 -23.43
C PRO A 148 0.67 -1.32 -23.64
N SER A 149 1.04 -1.09 -24.90
CA SER A 149 2.20 -0.25 -25.25
C SER A 149 2.01 1.24 -24.92
N THR A 150 0.75 1.66 -24.76
CA THR A 150 0.37 3.02 -24.36
C THR A 150 -0.11 3.00 -22.91
N PRO A 151 0.55 3.70 -21.97
CA PRO A 151 0.13 3.79 -20.58
C PRO A 151 -1.33 4.22 -20.45
N LEU A 152 -2.09 3.55 -19.58
CA LEU A 152 -3.52 3.77 -19.42
C LEU A 152 -3.86 5.22 -19.11
N LYS A 153 -3.05 5.91 -18.29
CA LYS A 153 -3.28 7.33 -17.97
C LYS A 153 -3.05 8.26 -19.17
N LEU A 154 -2.10 7.95 -20.06
CA LEU A 154 -1.93 8.69 -21.31
C LEU A 154 -3.08 8.42 -22.28
N ALA A 155 -3.52 7.17 -22.37
CA ALA A 155 -4.64 6.80 -23.21
C ALA A 155 -5.94 7.48 -22.76
N ASP A 156 -6.21 7.49 -21.46
CA ASP A 156 -7.35 8.21 -20.85
C ASP A 156 -7.30 9.71 -21.18
N GLN A 157 -6.15 10.35 -20.94
CA GLN A 157 -5.97 11.79 -21.14
C GLN A 157 -6.08 12.25 -22.60
N PHE A 158 -5.47 11.51 -23.53
CA PHE A 158 -5.26 11.98 -24.91
C PHE A 158 -6.09 11.24 -25.97
N LEU A 159 -6.55 10.03 -25.68
CA LEU A 159 -7.27 9.18 -26.63
C LEU A 159 -8.67 8.80 -26.14
N ASN A 160 -9.08 9.26 -24.94
CA ASN A 160 -10.30 8.80 -24.26
C ASN A 160 -10.36 7.25 -24.20
N GLY A 161 -9.20 6.62 -23.99
CA GLY A 161 -9.02 5.17 -23.97
C GLY A 161 -9.04 4.46 -25.33
N SER A 162 -9.37 5.16 -26.42
CA SER A 162 -9.60 4.56 -27.73
C SER A 162 -8.39 3.76 -28.24
N GLY A 163 -8.63 2.50 -28.62
CA GLY A 163 -7.60 1.61 -29.15
C GLY A 163 -6.59 1.08 -28.13
N VAL A 164 -6.75 1.38 -26.84
CA VAL A 164 -5.81 0.96 -25.78
C VAL A 164 -6.46 0.05 -24.74
N TYR A 165 -7.66 0.37 -24.28
CA TYR A 165 -8.38 -0.45 -23.32
C TYR A 165 -9.89 -0.40 -23.54
N GLU A 166 -10.59 -1.42 -23.05
CA GLU A 166 -12.05 -1.47 -23.04
C GLU A 166 -12.57 -0.97 -21.68
N LEU A 167 -13.33 0.12 -21.70
CA LEU A 167 -13.94 0.70 -20.50
C LEU A 167 -15.26 -0.01 -20.18
N ASP A 168 -15.44 -0.45 -18.93
CA ASP A 168 -16.66 -1.02 -18.38
C ASP A 168 -17.19 -2.30 -19.07
N ALA A 169 -16.34 -3.00 -19.82
CA ALA A 169 -16.63 -4.31 -20.40
C ALA A 169 -16.18 -5.50 -19.53
N PHE A 170 -15.46 -5.24 -18.43
CA PHE A 170 -15.01 -6.28 -17.50
C PHE A 170 -16.20 -6.88 -16.72
N PRO A 171 -16.28 -8.22 -16.54
CA PRO A 171 -17.35 -8.84 -15.79
C PRO A 171 -17.16 -8.64 -14.28
N VAL A 172 -17.82 -7.63 -13.70
CA VAL A 172 -17.60 -7.27 -12.28
C VAL A 172 -18.33 -8.16 -11.26
N HIS A 173 -19.30 -8.98 -11.68
CA HIS A 173 -20.09 -9.85 -10.78
C HIS A 173 -19.98 -11.34 -11.09
N SER A 174 -19.23 -11.70 -12.12
CA SER A 174 -19.13 -13.06 -12.64
C SER A 174 -17.79 -13.24 -13.33
N SER A 175 -17.50 -14.47 -13.77
CA SER A 175 -16.35 -14.74 -14.63
C SER A 175 -16.80 -14.93 -16.07
N LEU A 176 -15.96 -14.55 -17.03
CA LEU A 176 -16.21 -14.90 -18.44
C LEU A 176 -16.31 -16.43 -18.61
N PRO A 177 -17.09 -16.94 -19.58
CA PRO A 177 -17.20 -18.37 -19.83
C PRO A 177 -15.86 -19.04 -20.17
N ALA A 178 -14.96 -18.30 -20.83
CA ALA A 178 -13.63 -18.74 -21.20
C ALA A 178 -12.58 -17.67 -20.82
N PRO A 179 -11.36 -18.08 -20.42
CA PRO A 179 -10.27 -17.15 -20.16
C PRO A 179 -9.84 -16.36 -21.40
N VAL A 180 -9.63 -15.05 -21.25
CA VAL A 180 -9.18 -14.15 -22.34
C VAL A 180 -8.01 -13.29 -21.91
N ASN A 181 -7.13 -12.97 -22.87
CA ASN A 181 -6.15 -11.90 -22.76
C ASN A 181 -6.82 -10.57 -23.09
N GLY A 182 -6.70 -9.55 -22.24
CA GLY A 182 -7.23 -8.24 -22.58
C GLY A 182 -6.87 -7.13 -21.60
N THR A 183 -7.05 -5.89 -22.04
CA THR A 183 -6.81 -4.68 -21.25
C THR A 183 -8.16 -4.03 -20.97
N PHE A 184 -8.71 -4.31 -19.79
CA PHE A 184 -9.98 -3.75 -19.34
C PHE A 184 -9.76 -2.75 -18.22
N VAL A 185 -10.60 -1.72 -18.20
CA VAL A 185 -10.65 -0.71 -17.13
C VAL A 185 -12.09 -0.61 -16.67
N VAL A 186 -12.31 -0.57 -15.34
CA VAL A 186 -13.63 -0.37 -14.75
C VAL A 186 -13.75 1.05 -14.20
N SER A 187 -14.93 1.63 -14.27
CA SER A 187 -15.21 2.96 -13.75
C SER A 187 -15.54 2.91 -12.26
N GLY A 188 -14.99 3.87 -11.52
CA GLY A 188 -15.37 4.21 -10.16
C GLY A 188 -16.01 5.59 -10.12
N THR A 189 -17.12 5.74 -9.39
CA THR A 189 -17.77 7.05 -9.25
C THR A 189 -17.12 7.83 -8.12
N HIS A 190 -16.59 9.03 -8.42
CA HIS A 190 -15.98 9.91 -7.44
C HIS A 190 -16.95 10.24 -6.28
N HIS A 191 -16.44 10.25 -5.05
CA HIS A 191 -17.16 10.42 -3.79
C HIS A 191 -18.22 9.34 -3.48
N LYS A 192 -18.11 8.14 -4.07
CA LYS A 192 -18.96 6.99 -3.74
C LYS A 192 -18.16 5.85 -3.13
N GLY A 193 -18.86 5.03 -2.34
CA GLY A 193 -18.31 3.77 -1.84
C GLY A 193 -18.35 2.69 -2.91
N LEU A 194 -17.32 1.84 -2.93
CA LEU A 194 -17.23 0.62 -3.71
C LEU A 194 -16.95 -0.53 -2.76
N GLU A 195 -17.63 -1.66 -2.95
CA GLU A 195 -17.29 -2.91 -2.29
C GLU A 195 -16.46 -3.76 -3.24
N LEU A 196 -15.32 -4.24 -2.76
CA LEU A 196 -14.49 -5.21 -3.45
C LEU A 196 -14.52 -6.52 -2.66
N VAL A 197 -15.02 -7.59 -3.27
CA VAL A 197 -15.02 -8.94 -2.73
C VAL A 197 -13.99 -9.75 -3.49
N PHE A 198 -12.85 -10.02 -2.88
CA PHE A 198 -11.82 -10.88 -3.44
C PHE A 198 -12.15 -12.34 -3.11
N LYS A 199 -12.18 -13.19 -4.13
CA LYS A 199 -12.31 -14.64 -4.01
C LYS A 199 -11.05 -15.29 -4.53
N ASN A 200 -10.43 -16.15 -3.73
CA ASN A 200 -9.22 -16.87 -4.13
C ASN A 200 -9.55 -18.34 -4.37
N ASP A 201 -9.57 -18.78 -5.63
CA ASP A 201 -9.84 -20.18 -5.98
C ASP A 201 -8.59 -21.08 -5.87
N LEU A 202 -7.44 -20.50 -5.57
CA LEU A 202 -6.17 -21.20 -5.57
C LEU A 202 -5.87 -21.78 -4.18
N ASP A 203 -4.98 -22.77 -4.16
CA ASP A 203 -4.52 -23.44 -2.93
C ASP A 203 -3.45 -22.65 -2.15
N MET A 204 -3.14 -21.43 -2.58
CA MET A 204 -2.10 -20.59 -2.00
C MET A 204 -2.68 -19.21 -1.66
N ILE A 205 -2.22 -18.64 -0.54
CA ILE A 205 -2.57 -17.27 -0.13
C ILE A 205 -2.30 -16.28 -1.26
N ASP A 206 -3.18 -15.30 -1.41
CA ASP A 206 -2.96 -14.11 -2.21
C ASP A 206 -2.91 -12.86 -1.33
N SER A 207 -2.43 -11.75 -1.86
CA SER A 207 -2.49 -10.44 -1.21
C SER A 207 -2.82 -9.39 -2.25
N TRP A 208 -3.93 -8.69 -2.06
CA TRP A 208 -4.47 -7.73 -3.02
C TRP A 208 -4.21 -6.31 -2.55
N HIS A 209 -3.72 -5.48 -3.46
CA HIS A 209 -3.37 -4.08 -3.21
C HIS A 209 -4.08 -3.16 -4.20
N LEU A 210 -4.53 -2.02 -3.69
CA LEU A 210 -5.13 -0.96 -4.49
C LEU A 210 -4.27 0.30 -4.42
N ASP A 211 -3.64 0.65 -5.53
CA ASP A 211 -2.85 1.87 -5.63
C ASP A 211 -3.76 3.10 -5.38
N GLY A 212 -3.25 4.11 -4.67
CA GLY A 212 -3.93 5.40 -4.48
C GLY A 212 -5.04 5.44 -3.43
N PHE A 213 -5.37 4.31 -2.79
CA PHE A 213 -6.43 4.23 -1.77
C PHE A 213 -6.03 3.39 -0.55
N GLY A 214 -6.53 3.79 0.61
CA GLY A 214 -6.78 2.87 1.71
C GLY A 214 -8.22 2.36 1.64
N PHE A 215 -8.46 1.13 2.10
CA PHE A 215 -9.78 0.51 2.19
C PHE A 215 -10.02 -0.10 3.56
N PHE A 216 -11.29 -0.21 3.94
CA PHE A 216 -11.73 -0.77 5.22
C PHE A 216 -11.96 -2.27 5.05
N VAL A 217 -11.24 -3.09 5.83
CA VAL A 217 -11.45 -4.54 5.82
C VAL A 217 -12.68 -4.87 6.64
N VAL A 218 -13.78 -5.20 5.97
CA VAL A 218 -15.08 -5.39 6.62
C VAL A 218 -15.35 -6.84 7.01
N GLY A 219 -14.68 -7.81 6.38
CA GLY A 219 -14.72 -9.20 6.84
C GLY A 219 -14.61 -10.22 5.74
N GLU A 220 -14.94 -11.46 6.07
CA GLU A 220 -15.09 -12.55 5.11
C GLU A 220 -16.48 -12.50 4.47
N TRP A 221 -16.58 -12.88 3.21
CA TRP A 221 -17.83 -12.84 2.46
C TRP A 221 -18.39 -14.23 2.21
N THR A 222 -19.66 -14.42 2.55
CA THR A 222 -20.58 -15.29 1.80
C THR A 222 -21.81 -14.45 1.42
N PRO A 223 -22.54 -14.78 0.33
CA PRO A 223 -23.71 -14.01 -0.10
C PRO A 223 -24.76 -13.80 1.01
N GLU A 224 -24.88 -14.74 1.93
CA GLU A 224 -25.97 -14.84 2.91
C GLU A 224 -25.67 -14.11 4.24
N VAL A 225 -24.40 -13.83 4.55
CA VAL A 225 -23.99 -13.36 5.90
C VAL A 225 -23.51 -11.91 5.94
N ARG A 226 -23.57 -11.21 4.81
CA ARG A 226 -23.09 -9.83 4.65
C ARG A 226 -23.63 -8.87 5.73
N SER A 227 -24.90 -8.98 6.11
CA SER A 227 -25.53 -8.09 7.10
C SER A 227 -25.20 -8.46 8.55
N THR A 228 -24.61 -9.63 8.80
CA THR A 228 -24.39 -10.16 10.15
C THR A 228 -22.92 -10.31 10.52
N THR A 229 -22.00 -10.46 9.56
CA THR A 229 -20.58 -10.71 9.84
C THR A 229 -19.67 -9.50 9.61
N TYR A 230 -20.12 -8.48 8.88
CA TYR A 230 -19.26 -7.36 8.54
C TYR A 230 -18.98 -6.49 9.76
N ASN A 231 -17.71 -6.24 10.05
CA ASN A 231 -17.29 -5.16 10.92
C ASN A 231 -17.40 -3.84 10.15
N ILE A 232 -18.44 -3.07 10.47
CA ILE A 232 -18.68 -1.72 9.92
C ILE A 232 -18.51 -0.63 10.98
N TYR A 233 -18.06 -0.98 12.19
CA TYR A 233 -17.96 -0.07 13.33
C TYR A 233 -16.54 0.48 13.49
N ASP A 234 -15.54 -0.40 13.50
CA ASP A 234 -14.12 -0.06 13.63
C ASP A 234 -13.20 -0.87 12.68
N PRO A 235 -13.58 -1.12 11.41
CA PRO A 235 -12.74 -1.90 10.51
C PRO A 235 -11.39 -1.20 10.28
N ILE A 236 -10.33 -1.99 10.31
CA ILE A 236 -8.98 -1.47 10.05
C ILE A 236 -8.85 -0.97 8.61
N VAL A 237 -8.22 0.18 8.44
CA VAL A 237 -7.84 0.71 7.13
C VAL A 237 -6.52 0.07 6.70
N ARG A 238 -6.53 -0.47 5.48
CA ARG A 238 -5.42 -1.19 4.87
C ARG A 238 -5.20 -0.68 3.44
N SER A 239 -4.00 -0.88 2.90
CA SER A 239 -3.76 -0.76 1.45
C SER A 239 -3.63 -2.13 0.79
N THR A 240 -3.36 -3.16 1.59
CA THR A 240 -3.16 -4.53 1.15
C THR A 240 -3.90 -5.52 2.04
N VAL A 241 -4.69 -6.41 1.43
CA VAL A 241 -5.44 -7.44 2.15
C VAL A 241 -5.10 -8.84 1.66
N GLN A 242 -4.87 -9.75 2.59
CA GLN A 242 -4.68 -11.15 2.29
C GLN A 242 -6.00 -11.84 1.95
N VAL A 243 -5.94 -12.84 1.07
CA VAL A 243 -7.08 -13.71 0.76
C VAL A 243 -6.61 -15.15 0.84
N TYR A 244 -7.09 -15.87 1.85
CA TYR A 244 -6.66 -17.24 2.13
C TYR A 244 -7.12 -18.23 1.04
N PRO A 245 -6.46 -19.41 0.94
CA PRO A 245 -6.81 -20.43 -0.05
C PRO A 245 -8.29 -20.80 0.01
N ARG A 246 -8.95 -20.85 -1.15
CA ARG A 246 -10.39 -21.16 -1.27
C ARG A 246 -11.31 -20.24 -0.44
N GLY A 247 -10.82 -19.06 -0.04
CA GLY A 247 -11.52 -18.12 0.83
C GLY A 247 -11.94 -16.82 0.13
N TRP A 248 -12.50 -15.94 0.94
CA TRP A 248 -12.95 -14.62 0.51
C TRP A 248 -12.53 -13.53 1.48
N THR A 249 -12.31 -12.33 0.96
CA THR A 249 -12.17 -11.14 1.79
C THR A 249 -12.87 -9.98 1.13
N ALA A 250 -13.67 -9.25 1.90
CA ALA A 250 -14.41 -8.09 1.45
C ALA A 250 -13.87 -6.82 2.08
N VAL A 251 -13.80 -5.78 1.27
CA VAL A 251 -13.35 -4.45 1.68
C VAL A 251 -14.27 -3.38 1.12
N TYR A 252 -14.41 -2.29 1.86
CA TYR A 252 -15.05 -1.07 1.38
C TYR A 252 -13.99 -0.01 1.07
N VAL A 253 -14.06 0.59 -0.11
CA VAL A 253 -13.22 1.71 -0.50
C VAL A 253 -14.07 2.93 -0.78
N TYR A 254 -13.63 4.10 -0.33
CA TYR A 254 -14.25 5.37 -0.67
C TYR A 254 -13.42 6.04 -1.76
N LEU A 255 -14.05 6.35 -2.89
CA LEU A 255 -13.34 6.83 -4.07
C LEU A 255 -13.21 8.36 -4.05
N ASP A 256 -12.27 8.90 -3.30
CA ASP A 256 -11.98 10.34 -3.15
C ASP A 256 -10.76 10.84 -3.95
N ASN A 257 -10.15 9.96 -4.76
CA ASN A 257 -8.93 10.25 -5.49
C ASN A 257 -9.13 9.97 -7.00
N PRO A 258 -9.53 10.98 -7.81
CA PRO A 258 -9.67 10.83 -9.25
C PRO A 258 -8.35 10.43 -9.92
N GLY A 259 -8.42 9.51 -10.88
CA GLY A 259 -7.24 9.00 -11.57
C GLY A 259 -7.42 7.59 -12.13
N MET A 260 -6.29 6.94 -12.43
CA MET A 260 -6.20 5.60 -12.99
C MET A 260 -5.39 4.72 -12.04
N TRP A 261 -6.06 3.80 -11.33
CA TRP A 261 -5.50 3.11 -10.17
C TRP A 261 -5.46 1.60 -10.40
N ASN A 262 -4.32 0.99 -10.10
CA ASN A 262 -4.14 -0.44 -10.26
C ASN A 262 -4.63 -1.20 -9.02
N LEU A 263 -5.41 -2.25 -9.27
CA LEU A 263 -5.84 -3.23 -8.29
C LEU A 263 -5.21 -4.58 -8.65
N ARG A 264 -4.22 -5.03 -7.87
CA ARG A 264 -3.39 -6.19 -8.26
C ARG A 264 -3.09 -7.14 -7.10
N SER A 265 -2.70 -8.36 -7.47
CA SER A 265 -1.95 -9.23 -6.56
C SER A 265 -0.56 -8.62 -6.27
N GLN A 266 -0.14 -8.66 -5.02
CA GLN A 266 1.22 -8.36 -4.56
C GLN A 266 2.15 -9.57 -4.73
N ASN A 267 1.62 -10.74 -5.09
CA ASN A 267 2.47 -11.85 -5.52
C ASN A 267 3.01 -11.54 -6.92
N LEU A 268 4.30 -11.19 -6.99
CA LEU A 268 4.95 -10.76 -8.23
C LEU A 268 4.76 -11.73 -9.39
N ARG A 269 4.75 -13.05 -9.14
CA ARG A 269 4.51 -14.04 -10.20
C ARG A 269 3.08 -13.93 -10.74
N ARG A 270 2.10 -13.74 -9.86
CA ARG A 270 0.70 -13.62 -10.29
C ARG A 270 0.44 -12.31 -11.00
N TRP A 271 1.00 -11.21 -10.48
CA TRP A 271 0.96 -9.91 -11.14
C TRP A 271 1.58 -9.98 -12.54
N TYR A 272 2.81 -10.47 -12.67
CA TYR A 272 3.50 -10.61 -13.95
C TYR A 272 2.73 -11.45 -14.97
N LEU A 273 1.97 -12.44 -14.50
CA LEU A 273 1.14 -13.32 -15.32
C LEU A 273 -0.31 -12.83 -15.48
N GLY A 274 -0.60 -11.57 -15.13
CA GLY A 274 -1.81 -10.84 -15.49
C GLY A 274 -2.91 -10.77 -14.43
N GLN A 275 -2.63 -11.07 -13.15
CA GLN A 275 -3.61 -10.96 -12.06
C GLN A 275 -3.74 -9.52 -11.54
N GLU A 276 -4.29 -8.65 -12.37
CA GLU A 276 -4.56 -7.26 -12.03
C GLU A 276 -5.77 -6.71 -12.81
N LEU A 277 -6.29 -5.59 -12.33
CA LEU A 277 -7.37 -4.80 -12.90
C LEU A 277 -7.04 -3.31 -12.70
N TYR A 278 -7.62 -2.42 -13.50
CA TYR A 278 -7.51 -0.98 -13.29
C TYR A 278 -8.88 -0.35 -13.03
N ILE A 279 -8.93 0.53 -12.05
CA ILE A 279 -10.10 1.34 -11.70
C ILE A 279 -9.83 2.78 -12.14
N ARG A 280 -10.67 3.30 -13.02
CA ARG A 280 -10.69 4.70 -13.44
C ARG A 280 -11.69 5.44 -12.57
N VAL A 281 -11.21 6.28 -11.65
CA VAL A 281 -12.06 7.17 -10.85
C VAL A 281 -12.16 8.49 -11.59
N TYR A 282 -13.35 8.80 -12.10
CA TYR A 282 -13.56 9.97 -12.94
C TYR A 282 -14.40 11.03 -12.24
N ASP A 283 -13.97 12.27 -12.38
CA ASP A 283 -14.75 13.46 -12.06
C ASP A 283 -14.88 14.32 -13.35
N PRO A 284 -16.11 14.69 -13.77
CA PRO A 284 -16.31 15.53 -14.95
C PRO A 284 -15.80 16.97 -14.78
N ASP A 285 -15.54 17.42 -13.56
CA ASP A 285 -14.96 18.74 -13.27
C ASP A 285 -13.42 18.67 -13.37
N PRO A 286 -12.78 19.33 -14.35
CA PRO A 286 -11.33 19.28 -14.61
C PRO A 286 -10.56 20.16 -13.62
N ASN A 287 -10.87 20.03 -12.33
CA ASN A 287 -10.28 20.82 -11.27
C ASN A 287 -8.87 20.29 -10.95
N PRO A 288 -7.81 21.12 -11.11
CA PRO A 288 -6.43 20.69 -10.86
C PRO A 288 -6.13 20.39 -9.38
N VAL A 289 -7.03 20.78 -8.46
CA VAL A 289 -6.99 20.37 -7.05
C VAL A 289 -7.34 18.90 -6.89
N LYS A 290 -8.20 18.35 -7.78
CA LYS A 290 -8.66 16.96 -7.75
C LYS A 290 -7.72 16.04 -8.50
N GLU A 291 -7.27 16.45 -9.69
CA GLU A 291 -6.26 15.73 -10.45
C GLU A 291 -5.27 16.73 -11.10
N ARG A 292 -3.98 16.59 -10.76
CA ARG A 292 -2.96 17.52 -11.24
C ARG A 292 -2.77 17.40 -12.75
N SER A 293 -2.50 18.53 -13.40
CA SER A 293 -2.08 18.52 -14.80
C SER A 293 -0.79 17.69 -14.98
N PRO A 294 -0.63 16.99 -16.12
CA PRO A 294 0.58 16.23 -16.38
C PRO A 294 1.84 17.12 -16.29
N PRO A 295 2.95 16.61 -15.75
CA PRO A 295 4.18 17.38 -15.62
C PRO A 295 4.80 17.69 -17.00
N ASN A 296 5.54 18.79 -17.11
CA ASN A 296 6.14 19.23 -18.38
C ASN A 296 7.16 18.23 -18.98
N ASN A 297 7.71 17.33 -18.16
CA ASN A 297 8.64 16.28 -18.56
C ASN A 297 7.96 14.92 -18.72
N LEU A 298 6.65 14.89 -18.99
CA LEU A 298 5.91 13.67 -19.24
C LEU A 298 6.52 12.90 -20.42
N LEU A 299 6.75 11.61 -20.21
CA LEU A 299 7.20 10.70 -21.26
C LEU A 299 5.99 10.20 -22.05
N TYR A 300 6.10 10.20 -23.37
CA TYR A 300 5.07 9.73 -24.29
C TYR A 300 5.53 8.43 -24.95
N CYS A 301 4.61 7.47 -25.10
CA CYS A 301 4.87 6.21 -25.77
C CYS A 301 3.58 5.58 -26.32
N GLY A 302 3.76 4.56 -27.17
CA GLY A 302 2.66 3.88 -27.84
C GLY A 302 1.95 4.77 -28.85
N ALA A 303 0.63 4.85 -28.75
CA ALA A 303 -0.23 5.62 -29.64
C ALA A 303 -0.23 7.13 -29.34
N VAL A 304 0.34 7.56 -28.22
CA VAL A 304 0.46 8.99 -27.86
C VAL A 304 1.88 9.46 -28.16
N GLN A 305 2.01 10.54 -28.95
CA GLN A 305 3.29 11.14 -29.31
C GLN A 305 3.48 12.47 -28.57
N ALA A 306 4.75 12.84 -28.37
CA ALA A 306 5.09 14.13 -27.78
C ALA A 306 4.59 15.28 -28.67
N PRO A 307 4.08 16.38 -28.07
CA PRO A 307 3.72 17.56 -28.85
C PRO A 307 4.95 18.11 -29.59
N PRO A 308 4.76 18.68 -30.80
CA PRO A 308 5.85 19.29 -31.53
C PRO A 308 6.47 20.42 -30.71
N PRO A 309 7.80 20.64 -30.81
CA PRO A 309 8.46 21.72 -30.10
C PRO A 309 7.83 23.06 -30.48
N PRO A 310 7.76 24.03 -29.55
CA PRO A 310 7.22 25.35 -29.85
C PRO A 310 8.02 25.99 -31.00
N PRO A 311 7.36 26.76 -31.88
CA PRO A 311 8.04 27.45 -32.96
C PRO A 311 9.16 28.36 -32.40
N PRO A 312 10.28 28.52 -33.13
CA PRO A 312 11.37 29.36 -32.70
C PRO A 312 10.87 30.78 -32.40
N SER A 313 11.37 31.38 -31.32
CA SER A 313 11.05 32.75 -30.96
C SER A 313 11.39 33.68 -32.12
N PRO A 314 10.55 34.68 -32.46
CA PRO A 314 10.93 35.68 -33.44
C PRO A 314 12.23 36.38 -32.98
N PRO A 315 13.14 36.73 -33.91
CA PRO A 315 14.38 37.39 -33.55
C PRO A 315 14.07 38.68 -32.78
N PRO A 316 14.86 39.01 -31.74
CA PRO A 316 14.64 40.22 -30.99
C PRO A 316 14.69 41.43 -31.94
N PRO A 317 13.83 42.45 -31.74
CA PRO A 317 13.90 43.67 -32.51
C PRO A 317 15.32 44.27 -32.37
N PRO A 318 15.85 44.91 -33.43
CA PRO A 318 17.18 45.50 -33.39
C PRO A 318 17.29 46.43 -32.18
N SER A 319 18.30 46.20 -31.35
CA SER A 319 18.55 46.99 -30.16
C SER A 319 18.70 48.46 -30.54
N LEU A 320 17.91 49.34 -29.92
CA LEU A 320 18.14 50.78 -30.00
C LEU A 320 19.56 51.09 -29.49
N PRO A 321 20.26 52.07 -30.10
CA PRO A 321 21.61 52.43 -29.68
C PRO A 321 21.60 52.82 -28.20
N PRO A 322 22.63 52.43 -27.43
CA PRO A 322 22.68 52.69 -26.01
C PRO A 322 22.64 54.20 -25.74
N PRO A 323 21.87 54.66 -24.74
CA PRO A 323 21.94 56.04 -24.32
C PRO A 323 23.33 56.35 -23.75
N SER A 324 23.80 57.56 -24.01
CA SER A 324 25.10 58.07 -23.56
C SER A 324 25.30 57.92 -22.05
N PRO A 325 26.50 57.54 -21.58
CA PRO A 325 26.75 57.25 -20.17
C PRO A 325 26.56 58.48 -19.30
N PRO A 326 25.91 58.37 -18.13
CA PRO A 326 25.83 59.46 -17.16
C PRO A 326 27.20 59.66 -16.46
N PRO A 327 27.47 60.87 -15.97
CA PRO A 327 28.75 61.21 -15.35
C PRO A 327 28.99 60.45 -14.03
N PRO A 328 30.26 60.21 -13.67
CA PRO A 328 30.61 59.36 -12.53
C PRO A 328 30.20 59.99 -11.20
N LYS A 329 29.48 59.23 -10.36
CA LYS A 329 29.23 59.57 -8.96
C LYS A 329 30.38 59.08 -8.07
N ALA A 330 30.70 59.90 -7.06
CA ALA A 330 31.78 59.69 -6.09
C ALA A 330 31.59 58.41 -5.23
N ALA A 331 32.72 57.84 -4.83
CA ALA A 331 32.82 56.59 -4.07
C ALA A 331 32.22 56.69 -2.65
N PRO A 332 31.54 55.64 -2.14
CA PRO A 332 31.10 55.60 -0.75
C PRO A 332 32.19 55.11 0.22
N VAL A 333 32.11 55.62 1.45
CA VAL A 333 32.99 55.34 2.61
C VAL A 333 32.59 54.01 3.29
N PRO A 334 33.52 53.24 3.90
CA PRO A 334 33.21 51.93 4.49
C PRO A 334 32.56 52.04 5.89
N ALA A 335 31.63 51.14 6.19
CA ALA A 335 31.00 50.98 7.50
C ALA A 335 31.81 50.06 8.44
N PRO A 336 31.70 50.22 9.78
CA PRO A 336 32.46 49.45 10.77
C PRO A 336 31.82 48.09 11.11
N PRO A 337 32.57 47.15 11.72
CA PRO A 337 32.12 45.77 11.95
C PRO A 337 31.27 45.60 13.22
N VAL A 338 30.38 44.59 13.18
CA VAL A 338 29.46 44.17 14.27
C VAL A 338 30.05 42.97 15.03
N PRO A 339 29.90 42.84 16.36
CA PRO A 339 30.45 41.72 17.12
C PRO A 339 29.52 40.49 17.20
N VAL A 340 30.13 39.31 17.30
CA VAL A 340 29.50 37.97 17.37
C VAL A 340 29.29 37.57 18.85
N PRO A 341 28.14 36.99 19.25
CA PRO A 341 27.96 36.43 20.60
C PRO A 341 28.30 34.93 20.68
N THR A 342 28.91 34.55 21.81
CA THR A 342 29.24 33.16 22.23
C THR A 342 28.03 32.41 22.80
N PRO A 343 27.94 31.07 22.65
CA PRO A 343 26.83 30.26 23.16
C PRO A 343 27.03 29.80 24.63
N PRO A 344 25.96 29.55 25.40
CA PRO A 344 26.05 28.99 26.74
C PRO A 344 26.11 27.45 26.75
N SER A 345 26.73 26.92 27.80
CA SER A 345 26.97 25.50 28.07
C SER A 345 25.71 24.72 28.48
N SER A 346 25.54 23.50 27.96
CA SER A 346 24.51 22.55 28.33
C SER A 346 24.81 21.83 29.64
N ALA A 347 23.89 21.86 30.59
CA ALA A 347 23.87 20.98 31.76
C ALA A 347 23.11 19.69 31.44
N ALA A 348 23.68 18.55 31.82
CA ALA A 348 23.11 17.22 31.62
C ALA A 348 22.00 16.93 32.63
N VAL A 349 20.82 16.55 32.14
CA VAL A 349 19.74 15.96 32.93
C VAL A 349 19.82 14.44 32.76
N LYS A 350 19.99 13.70 33.86
CA LYS A 350 19.84 12.25 33.88
C LYS A 350 18.37 11.89 33.80
N THR A 351 17.95 11.27 32.70
CA THR A 351 16.66 10.59 32.57
C THR A 351 16.85 9.09 32.77
N SER A 352 15.98 8.47 33.57
CA SER A 352 15.84 7.02 33.65
C SER A 352 15.26 6.52 32.32
N HIS A 353 16.03 5.71 31.58
CA HIS A 353 15.62 5.18 30.29
C HIS A 353 14.63 4.01 30.46
N ILE A 354 13.35 4.28 30.22
CA ILE A 354 12.43 3.25 29.72
C ILE A 354 12.54 3.35 28.19
N GLY A 355 13.34 2.46 27.59
CA GLY A 355 13.51 2.40 26.14
C GLY A 355 12.35 1.64 25.51
N TRP A 356 11.64 2.26 24.58
CA TRP A 356 10.71 1.58 23.68
C TRP A 356 11.41 1.37 22.35
N LEU A 357 11.49 0.12 21.89
CA LEU A 357 11.95 -0.17 20.54
C LEU A 357 10.74 -0.18 19.60
N HIS A 358 10.74 0.74 18.64
CA HIS A 358 9.76 0.74 17.56
C HIS A 358 10.30 -0.10 16.41
N VAL A 359 9.64 -1.21 16.12
CA VAL A 359 10.01 -2.10 15.02
C VAL A 359 8.97 -1.95 13.91
N VAL A 360 9.44 -1.53 12.73
CA VAL A 360 8.64 -1.56 11.50
C VAL A 360 8.89 -2.89 10.81
N ILE A 361 7.84 -3.69 10.67
CA ILE A 361 7.88 -4.97 9.98
C ILE A 361 7.20 -4.78 8.63
N SER A 362 7.94 -4.95 7.55
CA SER A 362 7.42 -4.87 6.18
C SER A 362 7.79 -6.13 5.41
N CYS A 363 6.81 -6.74 4.74
CA CYS A 363 7.09 -7.81 3.78
C CYS A 363 7.25 -7.19 2.39
N SER A 364 8.47 -6.73 2.09
CA SER A 364 8.84 -6.14 0.80
C SER A 364 9.71 -7.13 0.04
N PHE A 365 9.09 -7.80 -0.94
CA PHE A 365 9.68 -8.81 -1.84
C PHE A 365 10.07 -10.16 -1.21
N VAL A 366 9.28 -11.18 -1.56
CA VAL A 366 9.65 -12.52 -2.09
C VAL A 366 8.52 -13.48 -1.72
N LEU A 367 7.61 -13.71 -2.69
CA LEU A 367 6.71 -14.87 -2.90
C LEU A 367 5.84 -15.42 -1.75
N LEU A 368 6.00 -15.01 -0.50
CA LEU A 368 5.47 -15.70 0.67
C LEU A 368 5.08 -14.72 1.79
N SER A 369 3.85 -14.88 2.28
CA SER A 369 3.42 -14.34 3.57
C SER A 369 4.28 -14.92 4.68
N SER A 370 4.72 -14.08 5.60
CA SER A 370 5.65 -14.44 6.67
C SER A 370 5.09 -14.00 8.01
N TRP A 371 5.32 -14.77 9.05
CA TRP A 371 5.06 -14.32 10.42
C TRP A 371 6.37 -13.86 11.09
N VAL A 372 6.29 -13.00 12.11
CA VAL A 372 7.42 -12.57 12.94
C VAL A 372 7.12 -12.83 14.41
N GLN A 373 8.02 -13.52 15.11
CA GLN A 373 8.10 -13.57 16.58
C GLN A 373 9.24 -12.72 17.09
N ILE A 374 8.96 -11.93 18.12
CA ILE A 374 10.00 -11.39 18.99
C ILE A 374 9.70 -11.98 20.37
N ASN A 375 10.25 -13.15 20.63
CA ASN A 375 10.15 -13.78 21.95
C ASN A 375 11.35 -13.37 22.78
N ALA A 376 11.09 -12.51 23.77
CA ALA A 376 11.96 -12.36 24.91
C ALA A 376 11.27 -13.13 26.04
N SER A 377 11.46 -14.46 26.06
CA SER A 377 10.98 -15.34 27.12
C SER A 377 11.96 -15.44 28.27
#